data_AF-A0A961Z5Z0-F1
#
_entry.id   AF-A0A961Z5Z0-F1
#
_cell.length_a   1.000
_cell.length_b   1.000
_cell.length_c   1.000
_cell.angle_alpha   90.00
_cell.angle_beta   90.00
_cell.angle_gamma   90.00
#
_symmetry.space_group_name_H-M   'P 1'
#
loop_
_entity.id
_entity.type
_entity.pdbx_description
1 polymer ?
#
loop_
_entity_poly.entity_id
_entity_poly.type
_entity_poly.pdbx_seq_one_letter_code
_entity_poly.pdbx_strand_id
1 'polypeptide(L)'
;LLSVFPELGDTPVTHAWDGTIGYTYDELPHLGRMADGVHYAAGYCGTGVSRATYFGHKIALQITGDPDGRTAFDDLVFPAFPVRDAAQLAVPVVETWYRIRDYTEK
;
A
#
# COMPACT_ATOMS: atom_id res chain seq x y z
N LEU A 1 1.23 -11.49 18.77
CA LEU A 1 0.84 -12.81 18.20
C LEU A 1 0.53 -13.81 19.31
N LEU A 2 1.48 -14.15 20.19
CA LEU A 2 1.26 -15.13 21.27
C LEU A 2 0.20 -14.72 22.31
N SER A 3 -0.07 -13.42 22.46
CA SER A 3 -1.20 -12.93 23.25
C SER A 3 -2.57 -13.26 22.65
N VAL A 4 -2.62 -13.49 21.33
CA VAL A 4 -3.85 -13.82 20.58
C VAL A 4 -3.92 -15.31 20.26
N PHE A 5 -2.78 -15.94 19.95
CA PHE A 5 -2.64 -17.35 19.57
C PHE A 5 -1.54 -18.02 20.43
N PRO A 6 -1.84 -18.33 21.71
CA PRO A 6 -0.85 -18.88 22.64
C PRO A 6 -0.35 -20.27 22.25
N GLU A 7 -1.14 -21.06 21.51
CA GLU A 7 -0.78 -22.39 21.02
C GLU A 7 0.43 -22.40 20.07
N LEU A 8 0.80 -21.24 19.51
CA LEU A 8 1.97 -21.09 18.64
C LEU A 8 3.28 -20.96 19.42
N GLY A 9 3.27 -20.99 20.76
CA GLY A 9 4.44 -20.71 21.62
C GLY A 9 5.72 -21.49 21.26
N ASP A 10 5.58 -22.79 20.97
CA ASP A 10 6.71 -23.66 20.62
C ASP A 10 6.88 -23.86 19.10
N THR A 11 6.08 -23.19 18.28
CA THR A 11 6.13 -23.35 16.82
C THR A 11 7.31 -22.57 16.23
N PRO A 12 8.26 -23.23 15.52
CA PRO A 12 9.42 -22.54 14.96
C PRO A 12 9.04 -21.67 13.75
N VAL A 13 9.61 -20.47 13.67
CA VAL A 13 9.54 -19.63 12.46
C VAL A 13 10.45 -20.24 11.40
N THR A 14 9.86 -20.69 10.28
CA THR A 14 10.63 -21.34 9.21
C THR A 14 11.11 -20.35 8.14
N HIS A 15 10.37 -19.26 7.94
CA HIS A 15 10.64 -18.27 6.91
C HIS A 15 10.23 -16.87 7.38
N ALA A 16 10.94 -15.86 6.90
CA ALA A 16 10.58 -14.45 7.02
C ALA A 16 10.95 -13.75 5.72
N TRP A 17 10.18 -12.74 5.35
CA TRP A 17 10.44 -11.91 4.17
C TRP A 17 10.05 -10.46 4.45
N ASP A 18 10.62 -9.57 3.66
CA ASP A 18 10.22 -8.18 3.57
C ASP A 18 9.84 -7.84 2.12
N GLY A 19 9.34 -6.63 1.91
CA GLY A 19 9.05 -6.12 0.59
C GLY A 19 8.60 -4.67 0.65
N THR A 20 8.78 -3.98 -0.48
CA THR A 20 8.34 -2.59 -0.62
C THR A 20 6.85 -2.54 -0.92
N ILE A 21 6.13 -1.68 -0.20
CA ILE A 21 4.72 -1.40 -0.46
C ILE A 21 4.63 -0.02 -1.13
N GLY A 22 3.98 0.04 -2.29
CA GLY A 22 3.58 1.32 -2.90
C GLY A 22 2.46 1.94 -2.07
N TYR A 23 2.83 2.85 -1.18
CA TYR A 23 1.93 3.55 -0.26
C TYR A 23 1.78 5.01 -0.68
N THR A 24 0.56 5.49 -0.78
CA THR A 24 0.22 6.90 -1.08
C THR A 24 0.01 7.66 0.23
N TYR A 25 0.20 8.99 0.23
CA TYR A 25 0.05 9.77 1.47
C TYR A 25 -1.39 9.91 1.94
N ASP A 26 -2.38 9.68 1.08
CA ASP A 26 -3.80 9.63 1.45
C ASP A 26 -4.27 8.20 1.79
N GLU A 27 -3.38 7.21 1.75
CA GLU A 27 -3.65 5.82 2.07
C GLU A 27 -4.72 5.15 1.17
N LEU A 28 -5.02 5.77 0.03
CA LEU A 28 -6.00 5.29 -0.94
C LEU A 28 -5.29 4.77 -2.20
N PRO A 29 -5.85 3.74 -2.88
CA PRO A 29 -5.47 3.42 -4.24
C PRO A 29 -5.90 4.51 -5.22
N HIS A 30 -5.11 4.72 -6.26
CA HIS A 30 -5.37 5.69 -7.32
C HIS A 30 -5.47 4.97 -8.65
N LEU A 31 -6.59 5.18 -9.34
CA LEU A 31 -6.83 4.73 -10.70
C LEU A 31 -6.88 5.96 -11.62
N GLY A 32 -6.49 5.77 -12.87
CA GLY A 32 -6.67 6.83 -13.85
C GLY A 32 -6.04 6.52 -15.18
N ARG A 33 -6.00 7.55 -16.02
CA ARG A 33 -5.46 7.51 -17.37
C ARG A 33 -4.51 8.68 -17.61
N MET A 34 -3.29 8.37 -18.05
CA MET A 34 -2.31 9.37 -18.44
C MET A 34 -2.67 10.00 -19.80
N ALA A 35 -2.11 11.18 -20.09
CA ALA A 35 -2.43 11.94 -21.31
C ALA A 35 -2.07 11.19 -22.61
N ASP A 36 -1.10 10.28 -22.56
CA ASP A 36 -0.69 9.41 -23.66
C ASP A 36 -1.57 8.16 -23.83
N GLY A 37 -2.57 7.98 -22.97
CA GLY A 37 -3.54 6.91 -23.03
C GLY A 37 -3.25 5.71 -22.12
N VAL A 38 -2.16 5.72 -21.34
CA VAL A 38 -1.83 4.62 -20.42
C VAL A 38 -2.78 4.64 -19.21
N HIS A 39 -3.45 3.51 -18.94
CA HIS A 39 -4.23 3.31 -17.73
C HIS A 39 -3.33 2.82 -16.59
N TYR A 40 -3.60 3.27 -15.36
CA TYR A 40 -2.87 2.84 -14.17
C TYR A 40 -3.81 2.50 -13.02
N ALA A 41 -3.34 1.61 -12.15
CA ALA A 41 -3.85 1.39 -10.80
C ALA A 41 -2.63 1.26 -9.88
N ALA A 42 -2.46 2.19 -8.95
CA ALA A 42 -1.28 2.31 -8.11
C ALA A 42 -1.66 2.64 -6.66
N GLY A 43 -0.68 2.58 -5.74
CA GLY A 43 -0.92 2.97 -4.35
C GLY A 43 -1.84 2.01 -3.60
N TYR A 44 -1.69 0.70 -3.80
CA TYR A 44 -2.61 -0.27 -3.19
C TYR A 44 -2.57 -0.33 -1.65
N CYS A 45 -1.61 0.32 -1.00
CA CYS A 45 -1.56 0.49 0.47
C CYS A 45 -1.77 -0.83 1.24
N GLY A 46 -1.10 -1.90 0.82
CA GLY A 46 -1.21 -3.22 1.46
C GLY A 46 -2.44 -4.06 1.07
N THR A 47 -3.31 -3.56 0.20
CA THR A 47 -4.56 -4.24 -0.22
C THR A 47 -4.52 -4.74 -1.67
N GLY A 48 -3.32 -4.86 -2.25
CA GLY A 48 -3.12 -5.19 -3.65
C GLY A 48 -3.72 -6.54 -4.04
N VAL A 49 -3.52 -7.56 -3.22
CA VAL A 49 -3.97 -8.94 -3.51
C VAL A 49 -5.49 -9.01 -3.68
N SER A 50 -6.26 -8.33 -2.82
CA SER A 50 -7.72 -8.36 -2.89
C SER A 50 -8.28 -7.43 -3.96
N ARG A 51 -7.65 -6.27 -4.20
CA ARG A 51 -8.20 -5.23 -5.09
C ARG A 51 -7.71 -5.30 -6.53
N ALA A 52 -6.56 -5.91 -6.81
CA ALA A 52 -5.96 -5.90 -8.15
C ALA A 52 -6.86 -6.50 -9.22
N THR A 53 -7.54 -7.62 -8.93
CA THR A 53 -8.47 -8.25 -9.89
C THR A 53 -9.66 -7.33 -10.19
N TYR A 54 -10.22 -6.70 -9.17
CA TYR A 54 -11.32 -5.75 -9.33
C TYR A 54 -10.88 -4.54 -10.15
N PHE A 55 -9.76 -3.90 -9.82
CA PHE A 55 -9.25 -2.74 -10.57
C PHE A 55 -8.86 -3.11 -12.00
N GLY A 56 -8.26 -4.27 -12.23
CA GLY A 56 -7.97 -4.76 -13.57
C GLY A 56 -9.22 -4.91 -14.42
N HIS A 57 -10.31 -5.46 -13.86
CA HIS A 57 -11.59 -5.55 -14.54
C HIS A 57 -12.19 -4.18 -14.85
N LYS A 58 -12.17 -3.26 -13.88
CA LYS A 58 -12.69 -1.90 -14.04
C LYS A 58 -11.91 -1.13 -15.12
N ILE A 59 -10.59 -1.24 -15.14
CA ILE A 59 -9.74 -0.67 -16.21
C ILE A 59 -10.07 -1.29 -17.57
N ALA A 60 -10.29 -2.61 -17.65
CA ALA A 60 -10.66 -3.25 -18.91
C ALA A 60 -11.98 -2.68 -19.47
N LEU A 61 -12.97 -2.45 -18.60
CA LEU A 61 -14.23 -1.78 -18.98
C LEU A 61 -14.00 -0.33 -19.44
N GLN A 62 -13.13 0.42 -18.76
CA GLN A 62 -12.75 1.77 -19.20
C GLN A 62 -12.11 1.77 -20.60
N ILE A 63 -11.25 0.79 -20.89
CA ILE A 63 -10.59 0.63 -22.20
C ILE A 63 -11.62 0.35 -23.30
N THR A 64 -12.65 -0.44 -23.00
CA THR A 64 -13.73 -0.74 -23.96
C THR A 64 -14.79 0.35 -24.04
N GLY A 65 -14.66 1.45 -23.28
CA GLY A 65 -15.61 2.57 -23.28
C GLY A 65 -16.91 2.28 -22.51
N ASP A 66 -16.90 1.28 -21.63
CA ASP A 66 -18.04 0.94 -20.79
C ASP A 66 -18.10 1.87 -19.57
N PRO A 67 -19.22 2.58 -19.32
CA PRO A 67 -19.36 3.46 -18.15
C PRO A 67 -19.25 2.72 -16.81
N ASP A 68 -19.53 1.41 -16.78
CA ASP A 68 -19.33 0.56 -15.61
C ASP A 68 -17.85 0.37 -15.27
N GLY A 69 -16.91 0.90 -16.06
CA GLY A 69 -15.50 0.96 -15.70
C GLY A 69 -15.18 1.96 -14.58
N ARG A 70 -16.06 2.92 -14.27
CA ARG A 70 -15.78 3.97 -13.27
C ARG A 70 -15.85 3.46 -11.83
N THR A 71 -14.99 4.00 -10.98
CA THR A 71 -14.80 3.70 -9.55
C THR A 71 -14.71 5.00 -8.74
N ALA A 72 -14.78 4.89 -7.41
CA ALA A 72 -14.51 6.00 -6.51
C ALA A 72 -13.01 6.36 -6.40
N PHE A 73 -12.13 5.58 -7.04
CA PHE A 73 -10.67 5.74 -6.99
C PHE A 73 -10.11 6.39 -8.27
N ASP A 74 -10.97 6.68 -9.25
CA ASP A 74 -10.55 7.32 -10.50
C ASP A 74 -10.28 8.81 -10.31
N ASP A 75 -9.22 9.28 -10.95
CA ASP A 75 -8.83 10.70 -11.04
C ASP A 75 -8.64 11.39 -9.68
N LEU A 76 -8.31 10.60 -8.65
CA LEU A 76 -7.88 11.12 -7.37
C LEU A 76 -6.54 11.86 -7.54
N VAL A 77 -6.42 12.97 -6.82
CA VAL A 77 -5.18 13.76 -6.84
C VAL A 77 -4.18 13.09 -5.93
N PHE A 78 -3.01 12.71 -6.47
CA PHE A 78 -1.90 12.26 -5.63
C PHE A 78 -1.45 13.41 -4.70
N PRO A 79 -1.66 13.30 -3.38
CA PRO A 79 -1.21 14.33 -2.46
C PRO A 79 0.32 14.44 -2.48
N ALA A 80 0.82 15.67 -2.61
CA ALA A 80 2.23 15.94 -2.40
C ALA A 80 2.54 16.01 -0.90
N PHE A 81 3.64 15.40 -0.48
CA PHE A 81 4.17 15.58 0.86
C PHE A 81 5.29 16.63 0.82
N PRO A 82 5.03 17.88 1.26
CA PRO A 82 5.90 19.03 0.99
C PRO A 82 7.27 18.96 1.68
N VAL A 83 7.45 18.03 2.64
CA VAL A 83 8.71 17.84 3.37
C VAL A 83 9.34 16.47 3.10
N ARG A 84 8.96 15.79 2.01
CA ARG A 84 9.45 14.44 1.65
C ARG A 84 10.96 14.32 1.77
N ASP A 85 11.69 15.24 1.14
CA ASP A 85 13.15 15.12 1.01
C ASP A 85 13.83 15.33 2.38
N ALA A 86 13.26 16.16 3.26
CA ALA A 86 13.74 16.32 4.64
C ALA A 86 13.32 15.15 5.54
N ALA A 87 12.12 14.61 5.32
CA ALA A 87 11.59 13.49 6.10
C ALA A 87 12.39 12.20 5.89
N GLN A 88 12.99 12.01 4.73
CA GLN A 88 13.90 10.87 4.47
C GLN A 88 15.07 10.81 5.46
N LEU A 89 15.55 11.96 5.96
CA LEU A 89 16.60 12.01 6.97
C LEU A 89 16.12 11.56 8.36
N ALA A 90 14.81 11.66 8.63
CA ALA A 90 14.21 11.24 9.89
C ALA A 90 13.86 9.75 9.91
N VAL A 91 13.71 9.10 8.75
CA VAL A 91 13.33 7.67 8.64
C VAL A 91 14.21 6.76 9.51
N PRO A 92 15.56 6.81 9.46
CA PRO A 92 16.39 5.89 10.24
C PRO A 92 16.23 6.09 11.76
N VAL A 93 15.99 7.33 12.19
CA VAL A 93 15.76 7.67 13.61
C VAL A 93 14.44 7.08 14.08
N VAL A 94 13.38 7.27 13.29
CA VAL A 94 12.04 6.75 13.58
C VAL A 94 12.05 5.22 13.57
N GLU A 95 12.66 4.57 12.59
CA GLU A 95 12.82 3.12 12.53
C GLU A 95 13.59 2.56 13.72
N THR A 96 14.69 3.22 14.11
CA THR A 96 15.48 2.82 15.29
C THR A 96 14.66 2.94 16.56
N TRP A 97 13.90 4.02 16.70
CA TRP A 97 13.01 4.22 17.84
C TRP A 97 11.92 3.13 17.92
N TYR A 98 11.26 2.80 16.80
CA TYR A 98 10.28 1.71 16.77
C TYR A 98 10.92 0.37 17.14
N ARG A 99 12.12 0.08 16.64
CA ARG A 99 12.85 -1.15 17.00
C ARG A 99 13.16 -1.23 18.50
N ILE A 100 13.56 -0.12 19.10
CA ILE A 100 13.81 -0.04 20.55
C ILE A 100 12.49 -0.25 21.30
N ARG A 101 11.42 0.44 20.89
CA ARG A 101 10.10 0.32 21.51
C ARG A 101 9.60 -1.12 21.47
N ASP A 102 9.68 -1.78 20.33
CA ASP A 102 9.29 -3.18 20.14
C ASP A 102 10.11 -4.15 21.01
N TYR A 103 11.36 -3.79 21.33
CA TYR A 103 12.17 -4.57 22.27
C TYR A 103 11.74 -4.37 23.72
N THR A 104 11.34 -3.15 24.08
CA THR A 104 10.95 -2.77 25.44
C THR A 104 9.49 -3.08 25.79
N GLU A 105 8.59 -3.20 24.81
CA GLU A 105 7.17 -3.53 25.00
C GLU A 105 6.89 -5.06 24.99
N LYS A 106 7.92 -5.88 25.22
CA LYS A 106 7.77 -7.32 25.54
C LYS A 106 7.34 -7.53 26.98
#